data_AF-A0A4S8EZ97-F1
#
_entry.id   AF-A0A4S8EZ97-F1
#
_cell.length_a   1.000
_cell.length_b   1.000
_cell.length_c   1.000
_cell.angle_alpha   90.00
_cell.angle_beta   90.00
_cell.angle_gamma   90.00
#
_symmetry.space_group_name_H-M   'P 1'
#
loop_
_entity.id
_entity.type
_entity.pdbx_description
1 polymer ?
#
loop_
_entity_poly.entity_id
_entity_poly.type
_entity_poly.pdbx_seq_one_letter_code
_entity_poly.pdbx_strand_id
1 'polypeptide(L)'
;MLAPTQTPPLTWMLADIPHDDKQIARYLGVTLRSIQRYRKTNKAPTAIYRALFWETRYGRSAIHTHAQNEADRWRQYAKALERQIDVLRDQIKLLESMRQDVAANTPIFKVG
;
A
#
# COMPACT_ATOMS: atom_id res chain seq x y z
N MET A 1 -0.62 1.49 7.66
CA MET A 1 0.64 2.19 7.34
C MET A 1 1.78 1.47 8.03
N LEU A 2 2.65 0.78 7.29
CA LEU A 2 3.87 0.20 7.88
C LEU A 2 4.78 1.36 8.30
N ALA A 3 5.25 1.35 9.55
CA ALA A 3 6.21 2.34 10.00
C ALA A 3 7.51 2.20 9.20
N PRO A 4 8.19 3.30 8.83
CA PRO A 4 9.43 3.24 8.07
C PRO A 4 10.49 2.46 8.86
N THR A 5 11.04 1.41 8.26
CA THR A 5 12.09 0.58 8.86
C THR A 5 13.45 1.29 8.82
N GLN A 6 13.68 2.06 7.75
CA GLN A 6 14.87 2.88 7.59
C GLN A 6 14.46 4.34 7.52
N THR A 7 15.18 5.19 8.25
CA THR A 7 14.95 6.63 8.26
C THR A 7 16.26 7.35 7.96
N PRO A 8 16.22 8.53 7.30
CA PRO A 8 17.40 9.34 7.12
C PRO A 8 18.01 9.77 8.47
N PRO A 9 19.27 10.25 8.48
CA PRO A 9 19.86 10.86 9.67
C PRO A 9 18.97 11.97 10.24
N LEU A 10 18.91 12.08 11.57
CA LEU A 10 18.02 13.03 12.24
C LEU A 10 18.33 14.48 11.83
N THR A 11 19.60 14.82 11.66
CA THR A 11 20.02 16.14 11.16
C THR A 11 19.42 16.49 9.80
N TRP A 12 19.29 15.51 8.89
CA TRP A 12 18.71 15.73 7.57
C TRP A 12 17.20 15.92 7.65
N MET A 13 16.53 15.13 8.49
CA MET A 13 15.09 15.28 8.69
C MET A 13 14.74 16.62 9.33
N LEU A 14 15.51 17.06 10.35
CA LEU A 14 15.30 18.36 10.99
C LEU A 14 15.62 19.54 10.05
N ALA A 15 16.55 19.38 9.11
CA ALA A 15 16.87 20.41 8.13
C ALA A 15 15.82 20.54 7.01
N ASP A 16 15.08 19.48 6.71
CA ASP A 16 14.03 19.46 5.69
C ASP A 16 12.73 20.12 6.16
N ILE A 17 12.50 20.16 7.48
CA ILE A 17 11.28 20.72 8.07
C ILE A 17 11.42 22.24 8.21
N PRO A 18 10.52 23.05 7.64
CA PRO A 18 10.58 24.51 7.69
C PRO A 18 9.99 25.07 9.00
N HIS A 19 10.38 24.50 10.14
CA HIS A 19 9.93 24.91 11.47
C HIS A 19 11.11 25.14 12.41
N ASP A 20 10.95 26.06 13.35
CA ASP A 20 11.96 26.27 14.38
C ASP A 20 11.94 25.13 15.43
N ASP A 21 13.02 24.99 16.19
CA ASP A 21 13.14 23.92 17.18
C ASP A 21 12.07 24.02 18.29
N LYS A 22 11.51 25.21 18.54
CA LYS A 22 10.45 25.42 19.54
C LYS A 22 9.11 24.86 19.04
N GLN A 23 8.78 25.11 17.79
CA GLN A 23 7.60 24.60 17.09
C GLN A 23 7.70 23.08 16.98
N ILE A 24 8.85 22.56 16.55
CA ILE A 24 9.10 21.11 16.48
C ILE A 24 8.93 20.48 17.87
N ALA A 25 9.52 21.07 18.92
CA ALA A 25 9.38 20.58 20.29
C ALA A 25 7.90 20.55 20.73
N ARG A 26 7.15 21.63 20.44
CA ARG A 26 5.72 21.73 20.76
C ARG A 26 4.90 20.65 20.05
N TYR A 27 5.11 20.45 18.74
CA TYR A 27 4.36 19.45 17.98
C TYR A 27 4.70 18.01 18.39
N LEU A 28 5.94 17.76 18.78
CA LEU A 28 6.38 16.44 19.27
C LEU A 28 6.06 16.20 20.76
N GLY A 29 5.54 17.20 21.49
CA GLY A 29 5.25 17.09 22.92
C GLY A 29 6.51 16.91 23.79
N VAL A 30 7.65 17.44 23.35
CA VAL A 30 8.93 17.36 24.08
C VAL A 30 9.46 18.75 24.43
N THR A 31 10.44 18.82 25.32
CA THR A 31 11.09 20.09 25.66
C THR A 31 12.03 20.57 24.55
N LEU A 32 12.22 21.88 24.42
CA LEU A 32 13.21 22.47 23.52
C LEU A 32 14.62 21.91 23.79
N ARG A 33 14.96 21.69 25.07
CA ARG A 33 16.24 21.10 25.50
C ARG A 33 16.44 19.69 24.92
N SER A 34 15.36 18.90 24.84
CA SER A 34 15.41 17.57 24.23
C SER A 34 15.74 17.66 22.74
N ILE A 35 15.07 18.53 21.98
CA ILE A 35 15.36 18.73 20.54
C ILE A 35 16.80 19.19 20.31
N GLN A 36 17.27 20.16 21.10
CA GLN A 36 18.66 20.63 21.02
C GLN A 36 19.66 19.51 21.33
N ARG A 37 19.37 18.68 22.35
CA ARG A 37 20.20 17.50 22.66
C ARG A 37 20.22 16.54 21.48
N TYR A 38 19.06 16.22 20.91
CA TYR A 38 18.98 15.27 19.80
C TYR A 38 19.72 15.77 18.55
N ARG A 39 19.66 17.08 18.26
CA ARG A 39 20.41 17.70 17.18
C ARG A 39 21.92 17.58 17.41
N LYS A 40 22.40 17.83 18.64
CA LYS A 40 23.82 17.69 18.99
C LYS A 40 24.30 16.23 18.93
N THR A 41 23.51 15.29 19.41
CA THR A 41 23.91 13.87 19.46
C THR A 41 23.58 13.10 18.18
N ASN A 42 22.82 13.72 17.25
CA ASN A 42 22.19 13.08 16.09
C ASN A 42 21.45 11.78 16.44
N LYS A 43 20.84 11.74 17.64
CA LYS A 43 20.18 10.56 18.22
C LYS A 43 18.92 11.00 18.95
N ALA A 44 17.80 10.36 18.63
CA ALA A 44 16.50 10.54 19.29
C ALA A 44 15.83 9.19 19.57
N PRO A 45 14.79 9.13 20.43
CA PRO A 45 13.93 7.94 20.53
C PRO A 45 13.28 7.57 19.19
N THR A 46 13.03 6.28 18.96
CA THR A 46 12.44 5.76 17.71
C THR A 46 11.10 6.40 17.35
N ALA A 47 10.28 6.74 18.36
CA ALA A 47 9.02 7.44 18.14
C ALA A 47 9.23 8.81 17.46
N ILE A 48 10.28 9.54 17.82
CA ILE A 48 10.62 10.85 17.24
C ILE A 48 11.11 10.69 15.80
N TYR A 49 11.95 9.69 15.53
CA TYR A 49 12.36 9.39 14.14
C TYR A 49 11.16 9.15 13.24
N ARG A 50 10.20 8.34 13.70
CA ARG A 50 8.99 8.01 12.94
C ARG A 50 8.07 9.21 12.75
N ALA A 51 7.87 10.03 13.79
CA ALA A 51 7.06 11.23 13.70
C ALA A 51 7.66 12.23 12.71
N LEU A 52 8.95 12.55 12.86
CA LEU A 52 9.64 13.49 11.97
C LEU A 52 9.68 12.98 10.53
N PHE A 53 9.89 11.68 10.31
CA PHE A 53 9.93 11.11 8.97
C PHE A 53 8.70 11.48 8.14
N TRP A 54 7.49 11.38 8.71
CA TRP A 54 6.25 11.65 7.98
C TRP A 54 6.05 13.13 7.64
N GLU A 55 6.66 14.05 8.38
CA GLU A 55 6.61 15.50 8.11
C GLU A 55 7.61 15.94 7.01
N THR A 56 8.60 15.10 6.71
CA THR A 56 9.62 15.41 5.69
C THR A 56 9.16 15.07 4.28
N ARG A 57 9.90 15.57 3.28
CA ARG A 57 9.76 15.17 1.87
C ARG A 57 9.92 13.66 1.65
N TYR A 58 10.70 12.99 2.49
CA TYR A 58 10.91 11.54 2.42
C TYR A 58 9.63 10.78 2.77
N GLY A 59 8.95 11.21 3.83
CA GLY A 59 7.64 10.67 4.21
C GLY A 59 6.60 10.88 3.13
N ARG A 60 6.50 12.11 2.59
CA ARG A 60 5.60 12.41 1.46
C ARG A 60 5.86 11.52 0.26
N SER A 61 7.13 11.37 -0.15
CA SER A 61 7.53 10.50 -1.26
C SER A 61 7.15 9.04 -1.03
N ALA A 62 7.32 8.53 0.19
CA ALA A 62 6.90 7.18 0.55
C ALA A 62 5.38 6.99 0.44
N ILE A 63 4.58 7.97 0.87
CA ILE A 63 3.12 7.94 0.73
C ILE A 63 2.73 7.92 -0.75
N HIS A 64 3.31 8.81 -1.56
CA HIS A 64 3.00 8.88 -2.99
C HIS A 64 3.36 7.58 -3.71
N THR A 65 4.55 7.05 -3.46
CA THR A 65 5.00 5.77 -4.02
C THR A 65 4.06 4.63 -3.62
N HIS A 66 3.65 4.57 -2.35
CA HIS A 66 2.72 3.55 -1.88
C HIS A 66 1.36 3.65 -2.57
N ALA A 67 0.78 4.85 -2.62
CA ALA A 67 -0.52 5.07 -3.26
C ALA A 67 -0.50 4.71 -4.76
N GLN A 68 0.57 5.08 -5.46
CA GLN A 68 0.75 4.73 -6.87
C GLN A 68 0.83 3.22 -7.07
N ASN A 69 1.69 2.54 -6.30
CA ASN A 69 1.86 1.09 -6.38
C ASN A 69 0.58 0.32 -6.04
N GLU A 70 -0.20 0.83 -5.08
CA GLU A 70 -1.51 0.26 -4.73
C GLU A 70 -2.51 0.41 -5.87
N ALA A 71 -2.60 1.60 -6.48
CA ALA A 71 -3.46 1.82 -7.64
C ALA A 71 -3.06 0.94 -8.84
N ASP A 72 -1.76 0.80 -9.11
CA ASP A 72 -1.24 -0.09 -10.15
C ASP A 72 -1.60 -1.56 -9.88
N ARG A 73 -1.44 -2.01 -8.63
CA ARG A 73 -1.79 -3.37 -8.21
C ARG A 73 -3.26 -3.68 -8.45
N TRP A 74 -4.17 -2.80 -8.02
CA TRP A 74 -5.60 -3.00 -8.22
C TRP A 74 -5.98 -2.99 -9.70
N ARG A 75 -5.39 -2.09 -10.50
CA ARG A 75 -5.59 -2.07 -11.96
C ARG A 75 -5.13 -3.37 -12.62
N GLN A 76 -3.97 -3.89 -12.24
CA GLN A 76 -3.46 -5.15 -12.79
C GLN A 76 -4.31 -6.34 -12.36
N TYR A 77 -4.76 -6.35 -11.10
CA TYR A 77 -5.63 -7.40 -10.57
C TYR A 77 -6.97 -7.45 -11.31
N ALA A 78 -7.63 -6.29 -11.52
CA ALA A 78 -8.88 -6.21 -12.28
C ALA A 78 -8.71 -6.75 -13.71
N LYS A 79 -7.64 -6.32 -14.42
CA LYS A 79 -7.34 -6.83 -15.77
C LYS A 79 -7.07 -8.33 -15.81
N ALA A 80 -6.41 -8.87 -14.79
CA ALA A 80 -6.17 -10.31 -14.71
C ALA A 80 -7.48 -11.07 -14.50
N LEU A 81 -8.38 -10.55 -13.66
CA LEU A 81 -9.70 -11.14 -13.41
C LEU A 81 -10.59 -11.08 -14.65
N GLU A 82 -10.62 -9.95 -15.36
CA GLU A 82 -11.35 -9.81 -16.64
C GLU A 82 -10.90 -10.86 -17.65
N ARG A 83 -9.58 -11.03 -17.83
CA ARG A 83 -9.04 -12.07 -18.72
C ARG A 83 -9.45 -13.48 -18.31
N GLN A 84 -9.45 -13.77 -17.01
CA GLN A 84 -9.87 -15.08 -16.51
C GLN A 84 -11.36 -15.33 -16.77
N ILE A 85 -12.21 -14.31 -16.58
CA ILE A 85 -13.63 -14.38 -16.88
C ILE A 85 -13.86 -14.65 -18.37
N ASP A 86 -13.13 -13.96 -19.25
CA ASP A 86 -13.27 -14.14 -20.70
C ASP A 86 -12.84 -15.55 -21.12
N VAL A 87 -11.72 -16.05 -20.61
CA VAL A 87 -11.27 -17.43 -20.85
C VAL A 87 -12.31 -18.44 -20.38
N LEU A 88 -12.87 -18.26 -19.18
CA LEU A 88 -13.91 -19.16 -18.65
C LEU A 88 -15.19 -19.10 -19.48
N ARG A 89 -15.60 -17.90 -19.93
CA ARG A 89 -16.76 -17.74 -20.81
C ARG A 89 -16.55 -18.44 -22.14
N ASP A 90 -15.38 -18.33 -22.74
CA ASP A 90 -15.06 -19.00 -24.00
C ASP A 90 -15.02 -20.52 -23.83
N GLN A 91 -14.50 -21.02 -22.72
CA GLN A 91 -14.56 -22.44 -22.37
C GLN A 91 -16.01 -22.92 -22.21
N ILE A 92 -16.86 -22.16 -21.51
CA ILE A 92 -18.29 -22.49 -21.35
C ILE A 92 -18.97 -22.54 -22.71
N LYS A 93 -18.79 -21.52 -23.57
CA LYS A 93 -19.36 -21.51 -24.92
C LYS A 93 -18.91 -22.70 -25.75
N LEU A 94 -17.63 -23.07 -25.66
CA LEU A 94 -17.11 -24.24 -26.36
C LEU A 94 -17.80 -25.52 -25.88
N LEU A 95 -17.90 -25.72 -24.57
CA LEU A 95 -18.58 -26.87 -23.97
C LEU A 95 -20.07 -26.90 -24.32
N GLU A 96 -20.75 -25.76 -24.31
CA GLU A 96 -22.15 -25.63 -24.75
C GLU A 96 -22.31 -25.95 -26.23
N SER A 97 -21.37 -25.56 -27.10
CA SER A 97 -21.41 -25.91 -28.53
C SER A 97 -21.15 -27.39 -28.79
N MET A 98 -20.35 -28.04 -27.94
CA MET A 98 -20.08 -29.47 -27.98
C MET A 98 -21.20 -30.29 -27.32
N ARG A 99 -22.13 -29.62 -26.64
CA ARG A 99 -23.32 -30.24 -26.07
C ARG A 99 -24.25 -30.65 -27.21
N GLN A 100 -24.07 -31.88 -27.68
CA GLN A 100 -25.17 -32.60 -28.32
C GLN A 100 -26.23 -32.80 -27.23
N ASP A 101 -27.48 -32.39 -27.48
CA ASP A 101 -28.62 -32.51 -26.55
C ASP A 101 -29.02 -33.97 -26.30
N VAL A 102 -28.09 -34.73 -25.69
CA VAL A 102 -28.33 -36.02 -25.11
C VAL A 102 -27.43 -36.08 -23.88
N ALA A 103 -27.99 -35.84 -22.70
CA ALA A 103 -27.37 -36.34 -21.47
C ALA A 103 -27.13 -37.86 -21.66
N ALA A 104 -26.01 -38.40 -21.20
CA ALA A 104 -25.78 -39.86 -21.22
C ALA A 104 -26.92 -40.65 -20.55
N ASN A 105 -27.71 -39.99 -19.68
CA ASN A 105 -28.85 -40.55 -18.94
C ASN A 105 -30.22 -40.27 -19.59
N THR A 106 -30.27 -39.70 -20.80
CA THR A 106 -31.53 -39.29 -21.44
C THR A 106 -32.51 -40.44 -21.77
N PRO A 107 -32.14 -41.74 -21.94
CA PRO A 107 -33.16 -42.73 -22.29
C PRO A 107 -34.01 -43.23 -21.10
N ILE A 108 -33.74 -42.83 -19.85
CA ILE A 108 -34.39 -43.45 -18.67
C ILE A 108 -35.67 -42.71 -18.23
N PHE A 109 -35.84 -41.42 -18.56
CA PHE A 109 -37.03 -40.66 -18.17
C PHE A 109 -38.00 -40.45 -19.34
N LYS A 110 -38.61 -41.55 -19.82
CA LYS A 110 -39.96 -41.50 -20.40
C LYS A 110 -40.93 -42.04 -19.34
N VAL A 111 -41.51 -41.14 -18.56
CA VAL A 111 -42.69 -41.45 -17.74
C VAL A 111 -43.90 -41.06 -18.57
N GLY A 112 -44.77 -42.03 -18.82
CA GLY A 112 -46.06 -41.86 -19.51
C GLY A 112 -47.09 -41.13 -18.67
#